data_AF-W4KLA9-F1
#
_entry.id   AF-W4KLA9-F1
#
_cell.length_a   1.000
_cell.length_b   1.000
_cell.length_c   1.000
_cell.angle_alpha   90.00
_cell.angle_beta   90.00
_cell.angle_gamma   90.00
#
_symmetry.space_group_name_H-M   'P 1'
#
loop_
_entity.id
_entity.type
_entity.pdbx_description
1 polymer ?
#
loop_
_entity_poly.entity_id
_entity_poly.type
_entity_poly.pdbx_seq_one_letter_code
_entity_poly.pdbx_strand_id
1 'polypeptide(L)'
;FIEIRYFFTMHIQGIEHAFVLASLYTHPDPILFHKSSSTVTSCIHQGDIALTVIHVKCIIAGIAMVLHTLLHTAMQERFFVVEKLGLDVACMDGIVKETVEE
;
A
#
# COMPACT_ATOMS: atom_id res chain seq x y z
N PHE A 1 -3.10 -6.35 1.15
CA PHE A 1 -2.37 -5.07 1.18
C PHE A 1 -1.24 -5.11 0.19
N ILE A 2 -0.83 -3.95 -0.34
CA ILE A 2 0.18 -3.87 -1.40
C ILE A 2 1.17 -2.74 -1.11
N GLU A 3 2.43 -2.92 -1.46
CA GLU A 3 3.44 -1.85 -1.55
C GLU A 3 3.51 -1.40 -3.01
N ILE A 4 3.27 -0.12 -3.28
CA ILE A 4 3.42 0.43 -4.64
C ILE A 4 4.90 0.70 -4.89
N ARG A 5 5.45 0.09 -5.94
CA ARG A 5 6.83 0.32 -6.38
C ARG A 5 6.90 1.45 -7.40
N TYR A 6 6.02 1.41 -8.41
CA TYR A 6 6.02 2.37 -9.52
C TYR A 6 4.59 2.61 -10.04
N PHE A 7 4.34 3.84 -10.48
CA PHE A 7 3.19 4.21 -11.31
C PHE A 7 3.66 4.33 -12.76
N PHE A 8 2.83 3.88 -13.70
CA PHE A 8 3.14 4.00 -15.12
C PHE A 8 1.85 4.00 -15.96
N THR A 9 1.95 4.49 -17.19
CA THR A 9 0.86 4.41 -18.17
C THR A 9 1.22 3.47 -19.31
N MET A 10 0.21 2.87 -19.94
CA MET A 10 0.36 2.13 -21.19
C MET A 10 -0.86 2.32 -22.08
N HIS A 11 -0.66 2.20 -23.39
CA HIS A 11 -1.75 2.19 -24.35
C HIS A 11 -2.25 0.76 -24.57
N ILE A 12 -3.52 0.51 -24.24
CA ILE A 12 -4.20 -0.75 -24.54
C ILE A 12 -5.31 -0.41 -25.52
N GLN A 13 -5.26 -1.00 -26.72
CA GLN A 13 -6.25 -0.74 -27.78
C GLN A 13 -6.41 0.76 -28.13
N GLY A 14 -5.30 1.52 -28.09
CA GLY A 14 -5.29 2.95 -28.39
C GLY A 14 -5.76 3.85 -27.24
N ILE A 15 -6.25 3.28 -26.14
CA ILE A 15 -6.67 4.01 -24.94
C ILE A 15 -5.50 4.02 -23.96
N GLU A 16 -5.18 5.18 -23.40
CA GLU A 16 -4.20 5.28 -22.33
C GLU A 16 -4.81 4.84 -20.99
N HIS A 17 -4.09 3.97 -20.29
CA HIS A 17 -4.48 3.45 -18.99
C HIS A 17 -3.34 3.63 -17.98
N ALA A 18 -3.70 3.99 -16.75
CA ALA A 18 -2.76 4.11 -15.64
C ALA A 18 -2.76 2.85 -14.77
N PHE A 19 -1.57 2.34 -14.50
CA PHE A 19 -1.31 1.14 -13.73
C PHE A 19 -0.29 1.40 -12.63
N VAL A 20 -0.24 0.47 -11.68
CA VAL A 20 0.81 0.38 -10.68
C VAL A 20 1.48 -0.98 -10.73
N LEU A 21 2.80 -0.98 -10.57
CA LEU A 21 3.55 -2.18 -10.21
C LEU A 21 3.61 -2.24 -8.68
N ALA A 22 3.09 -3.30 -8.10
CA ALA A 22 2.98 -3.43 -6.66
C ALA A 22 3.46 -4.80 -6.17
N SER A 23 4.08 -4.83 -5.00
CA SER A 23 4.42 -6.06 -4.27
C SER A 23 3.30 -6.40 -3.29
N LEU A 24 2.83 -7.64 -3.30
CA LEU A 24 1.75 -8.08 -2.41
C LEU A 24 2.28 -8.45 -1.03
N TYR A 25 1.56 -8.02 0.01
CA TYR A 25 1.65 -8.64 1.32
C TYR A 25 0.75 -9.89 1.38
N THR A 26 1.08 -10.83 2.27
CA THR A 26 0.19 -11.95 2.58
C THR A 26 -1.16 -11.46 3.12
N HIS A 27 -2.14 -12.36 3.18
CA HIS A 27 -3.34 -12.12 3.98
C HIS A 27 -2.95 -11.91 5.46
N PRO A 28 -3.76 -11.14 6.22
CA PRO A 28 -3.57 -10.96 7.65
C PRO A 28 -3.45 -12.28 8.39
N ASP A 29 -2.54 -12.35 9.35
CA ASP A 29 -2.42 -13.49 10.25
C ASP A 29 -3.67 -13.58 11.15
N PRO A 30 -4.54 -14.60 10.96
CA PRO A 30 -5.81 -14.68 11.67
C PRO A 30 -5.62 -14.96 13.17
N ILE A 31 -4.52 -15.63 13.56
CA ILE A 31 -4.24 -15.96 14.95
C ILE A 31 -3.88 -14.69 15.71
N LEU A 32 -3.00 -13.87 15.14
CA LEU A 32 -2.60 -12.61 15.78
C LEU A 32 -3.77 -11.63 15.85
N PHE A 33 -4.57 -11.55 14.78
CA PHE A 33 -5.77 -10.72 14.76
C PHE A 33 -6.74 -11.12 15.88
N HIS A 34 -7.02 -12.42 16.04
CA HIS A 34 -7.94 -12.87 17.08
C HIS A 34 -7.39 -12.75 18.50
N LYS A 35 -6.08 -13.02 18.71
CA LYS A 35 -5.42 -12.87 20.01
C LYS A 35 -5.32 -11.41 20.46
N SER A 36 -5.25 -10.47 19.52
CA SER A 36 -5.23 -9.04 19.79
C SER A 36 -6.63 -8.43 19.90
N SER A 37 -7.68 -9.24 20.09
CA SER A 37 -9.08 -8.79 20.13
C SER A 37 -9.45 -7.96 18.88
N SER A 38 -9.04 -8.42 17.70
CA SER A 38 -9.28 -7.76 16.41
C SER A 38 -8.61 -6.39 16.24
N THR A 39 -7.56 -6.11 17.02
CA THR A 39 -6.87 -4.80 17.00
C THR A 39 -5.69 -4.79 16.03
N VAL A 40 -4.90 -5.87 15.99
CA VAL A 40 -3.64 -5.90 15.24
C VAL A 40 -3.79 -6.71 13.96
N THR A 41 -3.62 -6.04 12.83
CA THR A 41 -3.51 -6.68 11.52
C THR A 41 -2.04 -6.80 11.13
N SER A 42 -1.54 -8.02 10.98
CA SER A 42 -0.14 -8.30 10.63
C SER A 42 -0.04 -9.12 9.36
N CYS A 43 0.84 -8.69 8.46
CA CYS A 43 1.09 -9.36 7.18
C CYS A 43 2.60 -9.54 6.96
N ILE A 44 2.96 -10.40 6.02
CA ILE A 44 4.36 -10.64 5.64
C ILE A 44 4.57 -10.05 4.25
N HIS A 45 5.66 -9.31 4.07
CA HIS A 45 6.03 -8.79 2.77
C HIS A 45 6.57 -9.92 1.90
N GLN A 46 6.01 -10.12 0.70
CA GLN A 46 6.42 -11.22 -0.17
C GLN A 46 7.52 -10.81 -1.16
N GLY A 47 7.94 -9.54 -1.20
CA GLY A 47 9.01 -9.10 -2.08
C GLY A 47 8.68 -9.36 -3.56
N ASP A 48 9.72 -9.58 -4.35
CA ASP A 48 9.59 -9.55 -5.81
C ASP A 48 8.87 -10.78 -6.38
N ILE A 49 8.74 -11.87 -5.61
CA ILE A 49 7.98 -13.06 -6.02
C ILE A 49 6.47 -12.81 -6.13
N ALA A 50 5.98 -11.73 -5.54
CA ALA A 50 4.56 -11.36 -5.55
C ALA A 50 4.33 -9.99 -6.21
N LEU A 51 5.15 -9.63 -7.20
CA LEU A 51 4.92 -8.45 -8.02
C LEU A 51 3.71 -8.65 -8.93
N THR A 52 2.86 -7.63 -8.98
CA THR A 52 1.65 -7.64 -9.80
C THR A 52 1.39 -6.26 -10.38
N VAL A 53 0.78 -6.23 -11.56
CA VAL A 53 0.32 -5.01 -12.22
C VAL A 53 -1.17 -4.87 -11.97
N ILE A 54 -1.56 -3.74 -11.36
CA ILE A 54 -2.94 -3.46 -10.99
C ILE A 54 -3.35 -2.14 -11.62
N HIS A 55 -4.58 -2.07 -12.14
CA HIS A 55 -5.14 -0.82 -12.64
C HIS A 55 -5.33 0.18 -11.48
N VAL A 56 -4.93 1.45 -11.65
CA VAL A 56 -4.91 2.42 -10.54
C VAL A 56 -6.27 2.58 -9.86
N LYS A 57 -7.37 2.46 -10.63
CA LYS A 57 -8.76 2.54 -10.12
C LYS A 57 -9.14 1.42 -9.14
N CYS A 58 -8.34 0.36 -9.00
CA CYS A 58 -8.58 -0.68 -8.01
C CYS A 58 -8.01 -0.33 -6.62
N ILE A 59 -7.24 0.76 -6.50
CA ILE A 59 -6.72 1.24 -5.22
C ILE A 59 -7.84 2.00 -4.50
N ILE A 60 -8.24 1.49 -3.34
CA ILE A 60 -9.36 2.04 -2.56
C ILE A 60 -8.86 3.06 -1.54
N ALA A 61 -7.71 2.82 -0.93
CA ALA A 61 -7.15 3.68 0.12
C ALA A 61 -5.62 3.50 0.24
N GLY A 62 -4.95 4.53 0.76
CA GLY A 62 -3.55 4.47 1.20
C GLY A 62 -3.47 4.20 2.70
N ILE A 63 -2.58 3.30 3.10
CA ILE A 63 -2.32 2.95 4.51
C ILE A 63 -0.83 2.93 4.78
N ALA A 64 -0.44 3.06 6.06
CA ALA A 64 0.95 2.87 6.47
C ALA A 64 1.19 1.40 6.86
N MET A 65 2.22 0.79 6.29
CA MET A 65 2.71 -0.52 6.70
C MET A 65 3.97 -0.32 7.53
N VAL A 66 3.92 -0.61 8.82
CA VAL A 66 5.03 -0.41 9.75
C VAL A 66 5.75 -1.73 9.99
N LEU A 67 7.07 -1.75 9.73
CA LEU A 67 7.90 -2.91 10.00
C LEU A 67 7.90 -3.22 11.51
N HIS A 68 7.59 -4.46 11.85
CA HIS A 68 7.66 -5.00 13.20
C HIS A 68 8.84 -5.96 13.30
N THR A 69 9.98 -5.44 13.77
CA THR A 69 11.16 -6.24 14.11
C THR A 69 11.09 -6.66 15.58
N LEU A 70 10.87 -7.95 15.84
CA LEU A 70 11.15 -8.51 17.16
C LEU A 70 12.65 -8.75 17.24
N LEU A 71 13.34 -7.97 18.06
CA LEU A 71 14.80 -7.94 18.22
C LEU A 71 15.47 -9.31 18.53
N HIS A 72 14.71 -10.39 18.74
CA HIS A 72 15.23 -11.63 19.32
C HIS A 72 14.82 -12.95 18.65
N THR A 73 14.21 -12.95 17.48
CA THR A 73 13.82 -14.22 16.83
C THR A 73 13.98 -14.16 15.33
N ALA A 74 14.48 -15.26 14.74
CA ALA A 74 14.54 -15.55 13.31
C ALA A 74 13.14 -15.70 12.66
N MET A 75 12.16 -14.90 13.10
CA MET A 75 10.84 -14.82 12.50
C MET A 75 10.93 -13.98 11.24
N GLN A 76 10.15 -14.36 10.22
CA GLN A 76 9.97 -13.57 9.01
C GLN A 76 9.55 -12.14 9.37
N GLU A 77 10.10 -11.16 8.64
CA GLU A 77 9.77 -9.75 8.79
C GLU A 77 8.27 -9.53 8.59
N ARG A 78 7.62 -9.05 9.65
CA ARG A 78 6.18 -8.79 9.68
C ARG A 78 5.94 -7.30 9.65
N PHE A 79 4.83 -6.93 9.05
CA PHE A 79 4.38 -5.55 8.95
C PHE A 79 3.01 -5.42 9.59
N PHE A 80 2.80 -4.37 10.37
CA PHE A 80 1.50 -4.02 10.89
C PHE A 80 0.83 -2.99 9.99
N VAL A 81 -0.47 -3.17 9.80
CA VAL A 81 -1.32 -2.15 9.18
C VAL A 81 -1.66 -1.13 10.25
N VAL A 82 -1.26 0.11 10.00
CA VAL A 82 -1.56 1.23 10.90
C VAL A 82 -2.44 2.20 10.15
N GLU A 83 -3.62 2.46 10.68
CA GLU A 83 -4.43 3.59 10.25
C GLU A 83 -3.68 4.87 10.61
N LYS A 84 -3.52 5.78 9.64
CA LYS A 84 -2.92 7.09 9.91
C LYS A 84 -3.95 7.95 10.64
N LEU A 85 -4.02 7.80 11.96
CA LEU A 85 -4.87 8.61 12.84
C LEU A 85 -4.56 10.10 12.60
N GLY A 86 -5.60 10.87 12.25
CA GLY A 86 -5.50 12.31 11.97
C GLY A 86 -5.36 12.71 10.49
N LEU A 87 -5.37 11.76 9.54
CA LEU A 87 -5.40 12.09 8.11
C LEU A 87 -6.71 12.80 7.70
N ASP A 88 -7.83 12.48 8.33
CA ASP A 88 -9.13 13.15 8.11
C ASP A 88 -9.11 14.65 8.41
N VAL A 89 -8.12 15.14 9.16
CA VAL A 89 -7.97 16.57 9.50
C VAL A 89 -7.05 17.30 8.50
N ALA A 90 -6.33 16.57 7.65
CA ALA A 90 -5.44 17.15 6.65
C ALA A 90 -6.19 17.39 5.34
N CYS A 91 -6.72 18.60 5.17
CA CYS A 91 -7.15 19.08 3.85
C CYS A 91 -5.91 19.11 2.93
N MET A 92 -5.88 18.24 1.91
CA MET A 92 -4.88 18.31 0.84
C MET A 92 -5.25 19.47 -0.09
N ASP A 93 -4.89 20.69 0.29
CA ASP A 93 -4.98 21.85 -0.59
C ASP A 93 -3.79 21.82 -1.57
N GLY A 94 -4.08 21.57 -2.84
CA GLY A 94 -3.08 21.56 -3.91
C GLY A 94 -3.00 22.94 -4.56
N ILE A 95 -1.80 23.47 -4.75
CA ILE A 95 -1.62 24.70 -5.54
C ILE A 95 -1.75 24.33 -7.02
N VAL A 96 -2.84 24.76 -7.65
CA VAL A 96 -2.95 24.77 -9.12
C VAL A 96 -2.01 25.86 -9.64
N LYS A 97 -0.90 25.46 -10.27
CA LYS A 97 -0.15 26.40 -11.11
C LYS A 97 -0.85 26.48 -12.46
N GLU A 98 -1.47 27.61 -12.73
CA GLU A 98 -1.83 27.99 -14.09
C GLU A 98 -0.54 28.21 -14.87
N THR A 99 -0.25 27.35 -15.84
CA THR A 99 0.74 27.61 -16.88
C THR A 99 0.10 28.56 -17.88
N VAL A 100 0.48 29.82 -17.83
CA VAL A 100 0.25 30.77 -18.92
C VAL A 100 1.29 30.43 -19.99
N GLU A 101 0.84 29.99 -21.16
CA GLU A 101 1.67 29.84 -22.35
C GLU A 101 1.97 31.24 -22.92
N GLU A 102 3.26 31.57 -23.07
CA GLU A 102 3.76 32.71 -23.87
C GLU A 102 4.03 32.28 -25.31
#